data_AF-A0A645A066-F1
#
_entry.id   AF-A0A645A066-F1
#
_cell.length_a   1.000
_cell.length_b   1.000
_cell.length_c   1.000
_cell.angle_alpha   90.00
_cell.angle_beta   90.00
_cell.angle_gamma   90.00
#
_symmetry.space_group_name_H-M   'P 1'
#
loop_
_entity.id
_entity.type
_entity.pdbx_description
1 polymer ?
#
loop_
_entity_poly.entity_id
_entity_poly.type
_entity_poly.pdbx_seq_one_letter_code
_entity_poly.pdbx_strand_id
1 'polypeptide(L)'
;MKLSCEVIRDLLPLYYDKVCSNDSSSLVEKHLAECPQCMKELEKLKMDIESPKITDGEVQLMKNISTKWKKDRKSSFAKGSMLISALAAIICFIAYNIIGSEVLPDGTLVEPFALIPIGYIFLLVFIISFICNLIISKKHKANT
;
A
#
# COMPACT_ATOMS: atom_id res chain seq x y z
N MET A 1 -3.24 -54.86 12.40
CA MET A 1 -4.62 -54.49 12.02
C MET A 1 -4.56 -53.83 10.66
N LYS A 2 -5.34 -54.30 9.68
CA LYS A 2 -5.45 -53.61 8.39
C LYS A 2 -6.44 -52.46 8.59
N LEU A 3 -5.95 -51.22 8.59
CA LEU A 3 -6.82 -50.04 8.53
C LEU A 3 -7.55 -50.04 7.18
N SER A 4 -8.82 -49.66 7.18
CA SER A 4 -9.59 -49.51 5.94
C SER A 4 -9.12 -48.28 5.18
N CYS A 5 -9.23 -48.34 3.85
CA CYS A 5 -8.87 -47.22 2.98
C CYS A 5 -9.65 -45.94 3.30
N GLU A 6 -10.87 -46.05 3.83
CA GLU A 6 -11.71 -44.91 4.23
C GLU A 6 -11.07 -44.10 5.36
N VAL A 7 -10.58 -44.77 6.40
CA VAL A 7 -9.90 -44.11 7.53
C VAL A 7 -8.61 -43.43 7.06
N ILE A 8 -7.88 -44.07 6.13
CA ILE A 8 -6.66 -43.49 5.59
C ILE A 8 -6.96 -42.26 4.74
N ARG A 9 -8.02 -42.29 3.94
CA ARG A 9 -8.45 -41.14 3.12
C ARG A 9 -8.86 -39.95 3.98
N ASP A 10 -9.52 -40.17 5.11
CA ASP A 10 -9.87 -39.11 6.06
C ASP A 10 -8.64 -38.53 6.77
N LEU A 11 -7.62 -39.36 7.02
CA LEU A 11 -6.35 -38.94 7.61
C LEU A 11 -5.37 -38.34 6.59
N LEU A 12 -5.61 -38.54 5.29
CA LEU A 12 -4.67 -38.18 4.22
C LEU A 12 -4.41 -36.66 4.15
N PRO A 13 -5.42 -35.78 4.26
CA PRO A 13 -5.20 -34.34 4.34
C PRO A 13 -4.37 -33.95 5.58
N LEU A 14 -4.70 -34.52 6.75
CA LEU A 14 -3.99 -34.23 8.00
C LEU A 14 -2.53 -34.72 7.97
N TYR A 15 -2.29 -35.86 7.31
CA TYR A 15 -0.95 -36.40 7.09
C TYR A 15 -0.15 -35.53 6.10
N TYR A 16 -0.79 -35.05 5.03
CA TYR A 16 -0.18 -34.13 4.07
C TYR A 16 0.21 -32.81 4.72
N ASP A 17 -0.67 -32.24 5.54
CA ASP A 17 -0.46 -31.00 6.30
C ASP A 17 0.53 -31.16 7.48
N LYS A 18 1.08 -32.38 7.69
CA LYS A 18 2.04 -32.71 8.75
C LYS A 18 1.55 -32.39 10.17
N VAL A 19 0.24 -32.46 10.41
CA VAL A 19 -0.38 -32.21 11.72
C VAL A 19 -0.73 -33.49 12.49
N CYS A 20 -0.55 -34.66 11.88
CA CYS A 20 -0.74 -35.95 12.54
C CYS A 20 0.35 -36.25 13.59
N SER A 21 -0.02 -36.99 14.65
CA SER A 21 0.97 -37.58 15.55
C SER A 21 1.87 -38.59 14.81
N ASN A 22 3.04 -38.87 15.39
CA ASN A 22 4.01 -39.81 14.80
C ASN A 22 3.42 -41.22 14.60
N ASP A 23 2.60 -41.69 15.55
CA ASP A 23 1.94 -42.99 15.48
C ASP A 23 0.95 -43.05 14.30
N SER A 24 0.10 -42.03 14.15
CA SER A 24 -0.85 -41.93 13.04
C SER A 24 -0.15 -41.79 11.69
N SER A 25 0.98 -41.07 11.64
CA SER A 25 1.77 -40.90 10.41
C SER A 25 2.41 -42.21 9.95
N SER A 26 2.99 -42.99 10.88
CA SER A 26 3.57 -44.30 10.56
C SER A 26 2.53 -45.30 10.06
N LEU A 27 1.29 -45.23 10.57
CA LEU A 27 0.17 -46.07 10.11
C LEU A 27 -0.24 -45.73 8.67
N VAL A 28 -0.27 -44.44 8.32
CA VAL A 28 -0.57 -43.97 6.97
C VAL A 28 0.53 -44.39 5.99
N GLU A 29 1.81 -44.23 6.35
CA GLU A 29 2.95 -44.66 5.52
C GLU A 29 2.93 -46.15 5.20
N LYS A 30 2.66 -47.00 6.21
CA LYS A 30 2.54 -48.45 6.02
C LYS A 30 1.41 -48.80 5.05
N HIS A 31 0.26 -48.13 5.16
CA HIS A 31 -0.87 -48.37 4.26
C HIS A 31 -0.59 -47.87 2.83
N LEU A 32 0.07 -46.72 2.68
CA LEU A 32 0.44 -46.18 1.37
C LEU A 32 1.44 -47.07 0.60
N ALA A 33 2.28 -47.84 1.31
CA ALA A 33 3.17 -48.82 0.69
C ALA A 33 2.43 -50.04 0.12
N GLU A 34 1.28 -50.40 0.69
CA GLU A 34 0.49 -51.56 0.29
C GLU A 34 -0.69 -51.19 -0.65
N CYS A 35 -1.15 -49.95 -0.62
CA CYS A 35 -2.37 -49.51 -1.32
C CYS A 35 -2.09 -48.44 -2.40
N PRO A 36 -2.09 -48.81 -3.70
CA PRO A 36 -1.86 -47.86 -4.79
C PRO A 36 -3.03 -46.87 -5.01
N GLN A 37 -4.21 -47.15 -4.46
CA GLN A 37 -5.38 -46.25 -4.55
C GLN A 37 -5.19 -45.01 -3.68
N CYS A 38 -4.82 -45.20 -2.40
CA CYS A 38 -4.55 -44.10 -1.48
C CYS A 38 -3.30 -43.29 -1.89
N MET A 39 -2.32 -43.92 -2.54
CA MET A 39 -1.16 -43.22 -3.10
C MET A 39 -1.54 -42.22 -4.19
N LYS A 40 -2.45 -42.61 -5.11
CA LYS A 40 -2.97 -41.72 -6.15
C LYS A 40 -3.79 -40.57 -5.57
N GLU A 41 -4.56 -40.82 -4.51
CA GLU A 41 -5.29 -39.76 -3.81
C GLU A 41 -4.33 -38.74 -3.17
N LEU A 42 -3.21 -39.21 -2.61
CA LEU A 42 -2.15 -38.34 -2.07
C LEU A 42 -1.47 -37.51 -3.16
N GLU A 43 -1.24 -38.08 -4.34
CA GLU A 43 -0.72 -37.33 -5.50
C GLU A 43 -1.70 -36.27 -5.99
N LYS A 44 -3.00 -36.60 -6.04
CA LYS A 44 -4.03 -35.63 -6.41
C LYS A 44 -4.08 -34.44 -5.45
N LEU A 45 -3.95 -34.69 -4.15
CA LEU A 45 -3.84 -33.65 -3.11
C LEU A 45 -2.61 -32.75 -3.31
N LYS A 46 -1.47 -33.31 -3.74
CA LYS A 46 -0.28 -32.52 -4.09
C LYS A 46 -0.49 -31.67 -5.34
N MET A 47 -1.20 -32.19 -6.34
CA MET A 47 -1.44 -31.50 -7.61
C MET A 47 -2.43 -30.34 -7.47
N ASP A 48 -3.45 -30.46 -6.61
CA ASP A 48 -4.43 -29.38 -6.37
C ASP A 48 -3.83 -28.19 -5.58
N ILE A 49 -2.63 -28.33 -5.00
CA ILE A 49 -1.95 -27.31 -4.18
C ILE A 49 -0.57 -26.94 -4.72
N GLU A 50 -0.20 -27.35 -5.94
CA GLU A 50 0.89 -26.65 -6.64
C GLU A 50 0.33 -25.29 -7.11
N SER A 51 0.19 -24.40 -6.11
CA SER A 51 -0.06 -22.97 -6.26
C SER A 51 0.74 -22.48 -7.46
N PRO A 52 0.18 -21.60 -8.31
CA PRO A 52 0.90 -21.08 -9.46
C PRO A 52 2.28 -20.65 -8.95
N LYS A 53 3.34 -21.29 -9.44
CA LYS A 53 4.72 -20.90 -9.14
C LYS A 53 4.81 -19.47 -9.62
N ILE A 54 4.60 -18.52 -8.70
CA ILE A 54 4.68 -17.10 -9.01
C ILE A 54 6.11 -16.93 -9.48
N THR A 55 6.25 -16.75 -10.79
CA THR A 55 7.58 -16.64 -11.38
C THR A 55 8.19 -15.36 -10.85
N ASP A 56 9.51 -15.31 -10.65
CA ASP A 56 10.19 -14.09 -10.20
C ASP A 56 9.78 -12.85 -11.02
N GLY A 57 9.43 -13.07 -12.30
CA GLY A 57 8.82 -12.08 -13.18
C GLY A 57 7.50 -11.50 -12.67
N GLU A 58 6.56 -12.30 -12.15
CA GLU A 58 5.25 -11.83 -11.66
C GLU A 58 5.37 -11.09 -10.32
N VAL A 59 6.27 -11.54 -9.43
CA VAL A 59 6.62 -10.82 -8.19
C VAL A 59 7.25 -9.46 -8.52
N GLN A 60 8.13 -9.40 -9.53
CA GLN A 60 8.73 -8.16 -10.00
C GLN A 60 7.73 -7.25 -10.70
N LEU A 61 6.78 -7.80 -11.46
CA LEU A 61 5.72 -7.05 -12.12
C LEU A 61 4.83 -6.36 -11.07
N MET A 62 4.45 -7.08 -10.01
CA MET A 62 3.66 -6.52 -8.91
C MET A 62 4.42 -5.46 -8.09
N LYS A 63 5.73 -5.66 -7.87
CA LYS A 63 6.60 -4.64 -7.25
C LYS A 63 6.69 -3.38 -8.13
N ASN A 64 6.88 -3.53 -9.44
CA ASN A 64 6.99 -2.41 -10.39
C ASN A 64 5.68 -1.63 -10.56
N ILE A 65 4.53 -2.33 -10.51
CA ILE A 65 3.21 -1.69 -10.47
C ILE A 65 3.07 -0.86 -9.19
N SER A 66 3.40 -1.43 -8.03
CA SER A 66 3.23 -0.75 -6.74
C SER A 66 4.09 0.52 -6.60
N THR A 67 5.32 0.49 -7.13
CA THR A 67 6.23 1.63 -7.06
C THR A 67 5.84 2.75 -8.02
N LYS A 68 5.34 2.41 -9.21
CA LYS A 68 4.72 3.40 -10.13
C LYS A 68 3.45 4.02 -9.53
N TRP A 69 2.57 3.21 -8.93
CA TRP A 69 1.32 3.70 -8.32
C TRP A 69 1.54 4.66 -7.15
N LYS A 70 2.49 4.36 -6.25
CA LYS A 70 2.84 5.25 -5.14
C LYS A 70 3.41 6.58 -5.61
N LYS A 71 4.19 6.57 -6.71
CA LYS A 71 4.79 7.77 -7.31
C LYS A 71 3.74 8.64 -8.01
N ASP A 72 2.80 8.03 -8.71
CA ASP A 72 1.74 8.73 -9.43
C ASP A 72 0.75 9.40 -8.48
N ARG A 73 0.34 8.68 -7.42
CA ARG A 73 -0.54 9.23 -6.37
C ARG A 73 0.05 10.44 -5.64
N LYS A 74 1.37 10.44 -5.40
CA LYS A 74 2.06 11.56 -4.74
C LYS A 74 2.20 12.79 -5.65
N SER A 75 2.30 12.58 -6.96
CA SER A 75 2.36 13.65 -7.97
C SER A 75 1.01 14.38 -8.10
N SER A 76 -0.10 13.65 -8.10
CA SER A 76 -1.44 14.23 -8.21
C SER A 76 -1.82 15.04 -6.97
N PHE A 77 -1.45 14.58 -5.77
CA PHE A 77 -1.68 15.33 -4.54
C PHE A 77 -0.89 16.65 -4.49
N ALA A 78 0.36 16.66 -4.97
CA ALA A 78 1.17 17.86 -5.05
C ALA A 78 0.56 18.93 -5.99
N LYS A 79 0.03 18.51 -7.15
CA LYS A 79 -0.65 19.41 -8.09
C LYS A 79 -1.89 20.07 -7.48
N GLY A 80 -2.73 19.30 -6.77
CA GLY A 80 -3.91 19.83 -6.10
C GLY A 80 -3.55 20.81 -4.97
N SER A 81 -2.58 20.42 -4.12
CA SER A 81 -2.11 21.25 -3.00
C SER A 81 -1.51 22.58 -3.45
N MET A 82 -0.87 22.62 -4.63
CA MET A 82 -0.26 23.84 -5.18
C MET A 82 -1.31 24.91 -5.51
N LEU A 83 -2.40 24.55 -6.19
CA LEU A 83 -3.44 25.51 -6.58
C LEU A 83 -4.16 26.08 -5.36
N ILE A 84 -4.51 25.23 -4.40
CA ILE A 84 -5.23 25.61 -3.18
C ILE A 84 -4.37 26.55 -2.32
N SER A 85 -3.07 26.22 -2.14
CA SER A 85 -2.17 27.05 -1.33
C SER A 85 -1.89 28.40 -1.99
N ALA A 86 -1.78 28.46 -3.32
CA ALA A 86 -1.63 29.73 -4.05
C ALA A 86 -2.85 30.63 -3.86
N LEU A 87 -4.06 30.08 -4.00
CA LEU A 87 -5.30 30.84 -3.82
C LEU A 87 -5.43 31.33 -2.37
N ALA A 88 -5.14 30.48 -1.39
CA ALA A 88 -5.18 30.84 0.02
C ALA A 88 -4.18 31.97 0.36
N ALA A 89 -2.95 31.91 -0.16
CA ALA A 89 -1.97 32.98 0.03
C ALA A 89 -2.47 34.31 -0.53
N ILE A 90 -2.99 34.31 -1.77
CA ILE A 90 -3.55 35.51 -2.42
C ILE A 90 -4.70 36.10 -1.59
N ILE A 91 -5.62 35.26 -1.12
CA ILE A 91 -6.74 35.70 -0.27
C ILE A 91 -6.24 36.33 1.03
N CYS A 92 -5.24 35.76 1.70
CA CYS A 92 -4.67 36.35 2.92
C CYS A 92 -4.09 37.75 2.67
N PHE A 93 -3.36 37.95 1.58
CA PHE A 93 -2.81 39.27 1.24
C PHE A 93 -3.92 40.26 0.85
N ILE A 94 -4.92 39.84 0.07
CA ILE A 94 -6.04 40.71 -0.29
C ILE A 94 -6.83 41.12 0.96
N ALA A 95 -7.17 40.16 1.83
CA ALA A 95 -7.91 40.43 3.06
C ALA A 95 -7.12 41.36 4.01
N TYR A 96 -5.80 41.20 4.10
CA TYR A 96 -4.94 42.12 4.85
C TYR A 96 -5.05 43.57 4.33
N ASN A 97 -5.03 43.75 3.01
CA ASN A 97 -5.14 45.08 2.39
C ASN A 97 -6.55 45.68 2.52
N ILE A 98 -7.60 44.86 2.54
CA ILE A 98 -9.00 45.34 2.68
C ILE A 98 -9.31 45.73 4.12
N ILE A 99 -8.89 44.90 5.11
CA ILE A 99 -9.15 45.17 6.53
C ILE A 99 -8.34 46.38 7.00
N GLY A 100 -7.09 46.50 6.56
CA GLY A 100 -6.25 47.65 6.90
C GLY A 100 -6.00 47.78 8.42
N SER A 101 -5.54 48.96 8.82
CA SER A 101 -5.34 49.34 10.22
C SER A 101 -6.42 50.33 10.65
N GLU A 102 -7.19 49.99 11.67
CA GLU A 102 -8.20 50.89 12.24
C GLU A 102 -7.82 51.31 13.66
N VAL A 103 -8.06 52.59 13.99
CA VAL A 103 -7.87 53.12 15.34
C VAL A 103 -9.24 53.22 16.00
N LEU A 104 -9.42 52.51 17.11
CA LEU A 104 -10.66 52.55 17.87
C LEU A 104 -10.79 53.88 18.64
N PRO A 105 -12.01 54.24 19.08
CA PRO A 105 -12.27 55.45 19.86
C PRO A 105 -11.49 55.54 21.18
N ASP A 106 -11.01 54.41 21.70
CA ASP A 106 -10.17 54.28 22.90
C ASP A 106 -8.67 54.48 22.62
N GLY A 107 -8.30 54.75 21.35
CA GLY A 107 -6.92 54.90 20.90
C GLY A 107 -6.21 53.57 20.60
N THR A 108 -6.90 52.44 20.72
CA THR A 108 -6.33 51.12 20.41
C THR A 108 -6.21 50.95 18.91
N LEU A 109 -5.01 50.65 18.42
CA LEU A 109 -4.76 50.29 17.02
C LEU A 109 -5.06 48.79 16.84
N VAL A 110 -5.99 48.44 15.96
CA VAL A 110 -6.27 47.06 15.57
C VAL A 110 -5.77 46.79 14.16
N GLU A 111 -4.86 45.82 14.07
CA GLU A 111 -4.23 45.39 12.82
C GLU A 111 -4.40 43.87 12.62
N PRO A 112 -4.68 43.42 11.39
CA PRO A 112 -4.80 42.01 11.03
C PRO A 112 -3.42 41.33 10.89
N PHE A 113 -2.51 41.55 11.86
CA PHE A 113 -1.14 41.01 11.83
C PHE A 113 -1.08 39.50 11.62
N ALA A 114 -2.09 38.76 12.08
CA ALA A 114 -2.16 37.31 11.90
C ALA A 114 -2.21 36.88 10.43
N LEU A 115 -2.79 37.69 9.53
CA LEU A 115 -2.91 37.34 8.11
C LEU A 115 -1.56 37.30 7.39
N ILE A 116 -0.57 38.09 7.84
CA ILE A 116 0.75 38.16 7.20
C ILE A 116 1.55 36.84 7.40
N PRO A 117 1.80 36.35 8.63
CA PRO A 117 2.46 35.06 8.84
C PRO A 117 1.72 33.90 8.19
N ILE A 118 0.38 33.90 8.24
CA ILE A 118 -0.45 32.86 7.62
C ILE A 118 -0.26 32.87 6.09
N GLY A 119 -0.26 34.06 5.46
CA GLY A 119 0.01 34.22 4.03
C GLY A 119 1.39 33.68 3.64
N TYR A 120 2.43 33.96 4.43
CA TYR A 120 3.78 33.43 4.19
C TYR A 120 3.86 31.91 4.35
N ILE A 121 3.12 31.31 5.29
CA ILE A 121 3.05 29.84 5.44
C ILE A 121 2.47 29.21 4.17
N PHE A 122 1.36 29.73 3.64
CA PHE A 122 0.77 29.22 2.40
C PHE A 122 1.70 29.41 1.20
N LEU A 123 2.43 30.53 1.13
CA LEU A 123 3.45 30.78 0.12
C LEU A 123 4.59 29.75 0.21
N LEU A 124 5.07 29.44 1.42
CA LEU A 124 6.10 28.42 1.64
C LEU A 124 5.62 27.04 1.17
N VAL A 125 4.40 26.64 1.53
CA VAL A 125 3.79 25.38 1.07
C VAL A 125 3.67 25.34 -0.45
N PHE A 126 3.29 26.46 -1.07
CA PHE A 126 3.25 26.58 -2.53
C PHE A 126 4.65 26.36 -3.16
N ILE A 127 5.70 27.00 -2.64
CA ILE A 127 7.07 26.83 -3.13
C ILE A 127 7.54 25.39 -2.99
N ILE A 128 7.32 24.74 -1.84
CA ILE A 128 7.69 23.34 -1.62
C ILE A 128 6.98 22.44 -2.63
N SER A 129 5.68 22.65 -2.83
CA SER A 129 4.89 21.85 -3.79
C SER A 129 5.39 22.05 -5.22
N PHE A 130 5.71 23.29 -5.60
CA PHE A 130 6.25 23.62 -6.92
C PHE A 130 7.62 22.96 -7.16
N ILE A 131 8.54 23.05 -6.21
CA ILE A 131 9.85 22.40 -6.29
C ILE A 131 9.69 20.88 -6.39
N CYS A 132 8.83 20.28 -5.57
CA CYS A 132 8.50 18.86 -5.66
C CYS A 132 8.02 18.48 -7.07
N ASN A 133 7.12 19.28 -7.65
CA ASN A 133 6.60 19.04 -9.00
C ASN A 133 7.71 19.10 -10.07
N LEU A 134 8.58 20.12 -10.01
CA LEU A 134 9.71 20.25 -10.93
C LEU A 134 10.69 19.07 -10.84
N ILE A 135 11.00 18.60 -9.63
CA ILE A 135 11.88 17.43 -9.43
C ILE A 135 11.22 16.17 -10.02
N ILE A 136 9.92 15.98 -9.78
CA ILE A 136 9.17 14.84 -10.33
C ILE A 136 9.14 14.89 -11.86
N SER A 137 8.88 16.07 -12.45
CA SER A 137 8.84 16.29 -13.89
C SER A 137 10.21 16.03 -14.54
N LYS A 138 11.30 16.54 -13.96
CA LYS A 138 12.67 16.25 -14.43
C LYS A 138 13.01 14.76 -14.33
N LYS A 139 12.62 14.09 -13.24
CA LYS A 139 12.83 12.65 -13.08
C LYS A 139 12.04 11.84 -14.09
N HIS A 140 10.87 12.30 -14.54
CA HIS A 140 10.15 11.63 -15.62
C HIS A 140 10.90 11.76 -16.94
N LYS A 141 11.32 12.98 -17.31
CA LYS A 141 12.03 13.26 -18.57
C LYS A 141 13.38 12.53 -18.70
N ALA A 142 14.06 12.26 -17.58
CA ALA A 142 15.34 11.55 -17.57
C ALA A 142 15.22 10.00 -17.64
N ASN A 143 14.02 9.43 -17.44
CA ASN A 143 13.78 7.97 -17.47
C ASN A 143 13.01 7.51 -18.72
N THR A 144 12.60 8.43 -19.59
CA THR A 144 12.10 8.19 -20.96
C THR A 144 13.21 8.49 -21.95
#